data_AF-A0A1V6ITG8-F1
#
_entry.id   AF-A0A1V6ITG8-F1
#
_cell.length_a   1.000
_cell.length_b   1.000
_cell.length_c   1.000
_cell.angle_alpha   90.00
_cell.angle_beta   90.00
_cell.angle_gamma   90.00
#
_symmetry.space_group_name_H-M   'P 1'
#
loop_
_entity.id
_entity.type
_entity.pdbx_description
1 polymer ?
#
loop_
_entity_poly.entity_id
_entity_poly.type
_entity_poly.pdbx_seq_one_letter_code
_entity_poly.pdbx_strand_id
1 'polypeptide(L)'
;MMRSRSGRIINISSVVGHTGNAGQIAYTMEKAALDAFTKSLAQEMAGRNILVNSIAPGFIETDMTQELPAEVKQRIMGNIPLGRIGKPEEIAEVVAFLAAKGSYINGSVIHVNGGLYGG
;
A
#
# COMPACT_ATOMS: atom_id res chain seq x y z
N MET A 1 4.91 -30.34 1.56
CA MET A 1 5.80 -29.74 2.57
C MET A 1 6.29 -28.39 2.02
N MET A 2 6.03 -27.27 2.68
CA MET A 2 6.51 -25.95 2.20
C MET A 2 8.04 -25.90 2.26
N ARG A 3 8.68 -25.44 1.18
CA ARG A 3 10.15 -25.43 1.02
C ARG A 3 10.86 -24.43 1.93
N SER A 4 10.22 -23.31 2.31
CA SER A 4 10.80 -22.31 3.22
C SER A 4 10.07 -22.26 4.55
N ARG A 5 10.81 -22.20 5.66
CA ARG A 5 10.29 -22.13 7.03
C ARG A 5 10.07 -20.70 7.54
N SER A 6 10.44 -19.69 6.76
CA SER A 6 10.20 -18.27 7.08
C SER A 6 9.99 -17.45 5.81
N GLY A 7 9.32 -16.31 5.93
CA GLY A 7 9.05 -15.46 4.77
C GLY A 7 8.40 -14.14 5.11
N ARG A 8 8.20 -13.34 4.06
CA ARG A 8 7.51 -12.05 4.09
C ARG A 8 6.58 -12.01 2.89
N ILE A 9 5.31 -11.70 3.12
CA ILE A 9 4.33 -11.43 2.07
C ILE A 9 3.98 -9.95 2.20
N ILE A 10 4.23 -9.19 1.14
CA ILE A 10 3.99 -7.74 1.11
C ILE A 10 3.06 -7.47 -0.06
N ASN A 11 1.81 -7.17 0.27
CA ASN A 11 0.79 -6.81 -0.71
C ASN A 11 0.87 -5.31 -1.02
N ILE A 12 0.59 -4.92 -2.27
CA ILE A 12 0.51 -3.52 -2.68
C ILE A 12 -0.97 -3.18 -2.93
N SER A 13 -1.60 -2.54 -1.94
CA SER A 13 -2.96 -2.03 -2.03
C SER A 13 -2.98 -0.59 -2.57
N SER A 14 -3.82 0.28 -2.02
CA SER A 14 -3.93 1.68 -2.41
C SER A 14 -4.65 2.48 -1.32
N VAL A 15 -4.33 3.76 -1.20
CA VAL A 15 -5.14 4.71 -0.43
C VAL A 15 -6.61 4.71 -0.87
N VAL A 16 -6.87 4.44 -2.16
CA VAL A 16 -8.22 4.36 -2.73
C VAL A 16 -9.05 3.25 -2.09
N GLY A 17 -8.44 2.16 -1.60
CA GLY A 17 -9.16 1.13 -0.84
C GLY A 17 -9.78 1.63 0.46
N HIS A 18 -9.33 2.78 0.97
CA HIS A 18 -9.77 3.36 2.24
C HIS A 18 -10.59 4.64 2.05
N THR A 19 -10.24 5.45 1.06
CA THR A 19 -10.92 6.73 0.78
C THR A 19 -12.05 6.59 -0.24
N GLY A 20 -12.01 5.54 -1.06
CA GLY A 20 -12.72 5.47 -2.32
C GLY A 20 -12.15 6.44 -3.37
N ASN A 21 -12.59 6.27 -4.62
CA ASN A 21 -12.40 7.25 -5.68
C ASN A 21 -13.53 7.16 -6.71
N ALA A 22 -14.10 8.30 -7.08
CA ALA A 22 -15.22 8.35 -8.02
C ALA A 22 -14.81 7.76 -9.38
N GLY A 23 -15.66 6.90 -9.95
CA GLY A 23 -15.36 6.18 -11.20
C GLY A 23 -14.48 4.94 -11.04
N GLN A 24 -14.00 4.63 -9.83
CA GLN A 24 -13.09 3.50 -9.57
C GLN A 24 -13.67 2.45 -8.61
N ILE A 25 -14.95 2.08 -8.77
CA ILE A 25 -15.62 1.13 -7.85
C ILE A 25 -14.89 -0.22 -7.80
N ALA A 26 -14.59 -0.83 -8.95
CA ALA A 26 -13.92 -2.12 -9.01
C ALA A 26 -12.51 -2.08 -8.39
N TYR A 27 -11.76 -1.01 -8.66
CA TYR A 27 -10.43 -0.81 -8.11
C TYR A 27 -10.46 -0.57 -6.60
N THR A 28 -11.41 0.25 -6.12
CA THR A 28 -11.64 0.46 -4.68
C THR A 28 -11.93 -0.85 -3.97
N MET A 29 -12.83 -1.67 -4.54
CA MET A 29 -13.18 -2.99 -4.01
C MET A 29 -11.98 -3.93 -3.95
N GLU A 30 -11.22 -4.05 -5.05
CA GLU A 30 -10.04 -4.91 -5.15
C GLU A 30 -8.99 -4.53 -4.09
N LYS A 31 -8.66 -3.23 -3.98
CA LYS A 31 -7.62 -2.77 -3.05
C LYS A 31 -8.05 -2.88 -1.60
N ALA A 32 -9.31 -2.61 -1.28
CA ALA A 32 -9.87 -2.87 0.06
C ALA A 32 -9.86 -4.36 0.40
N ALA A 33 -10.21 -5.23 -0.56
CA ALA A 33 -10.19 -6.68 -0.37
C ALA A 33 -8.78 -7.20 -0.10
N LEU A 34 -7.75 -6.62 -0.72
CA LEU A 34 -6.36 -7.00 -0.48
C LEU A 34 -5.88 -6.66 0.95
N ASP A 35 -6.37 -5.56 1.51
CA ASP A 35 -6.09 -5.20 2.90
C ASP A 35 -6.81 -6.10 3.90
N ALA A 36 -8.05 -6.50 3.60
CA ALA A 36 -8.76 -7.51 4.38
C ALA A 36 -8.07 -8.90 4.29
N PHE A 37 -7.66 -9.30 3.09
CA PHE A 37 -6.90 -10.52 2.84
C PHE A 37 -5.60 -10.56 3.65
N THR A 38 -4.86 -9.45 3.67
CA THR A 38 -3.64 -9.30 4.49
C THR A 38 -3.90 -9.64 5.96
N LYS A 39 -4.97 -9.09 6.54
CA LYS A 39 -5.33 -9.28 7.96
C LYS A 39 -5.71 -10.73 8.27
N SER A 40 -6.49 -11.37 7.40
CA SER A 40 -6.86 -12.78 7.57
C SER A 40 -5.66 -13.70 7.38
N LEU A 41 -4.89 -13.52 6.31
CA LEU A 41 -3.74 -14.37 6.02
C LEU A 41 -2.66 -14.27 7.10
N ALA A 42 -2.45 -13.09 7.69
CA ALA A 42 -1.54 -12.92 8.82
C ALA A 42 -1.90 -13.82 10.01
N GLN A 43 -3.20 -14.02 10.27
CA GLN A 43 -3.68 -14.91 11.33
C GLN A 43 -3.56 -16.39 10.94
N GLU A 44 -3.88 -16.74 9.70
CA GLU A 44 -3.74 -18.11 9.18
C GLU A 44 -2.27 -18.58 9.14
N MET A 45 -1.34 -17.64 9.00
CA MET A 45 0.10 -17.92 9.04
C MET A 45 0.67 -18.00 10.47
N ALA A 46 -0.14 -17.83 11.52
CA ALA A 46 0.32 -17.96 12.90
C ALA A 46 1.06 -19.30 13.14
N GLY A 47 2.18 -19.25 13.86
CA GLY A 47 3.06 -20.41 14.09
C GLY A 47 3.95 -20.79 12.89
N ARG A 48 3.79 -20.15 11.74
CA ARG A 48 4.71 -20.20 10.59
C ARG A 48 5.47 -18.88 10.63
N ASN A 49 6.79 -18.87 10.53
CA ASN A 49 7.61 -17.64 10.65
C ASN A 49 7.47 -16.72 9.41
N ILE A 50 6.23 -16.42 9.02
CA ILE A 50 5.81 -15.70 7.84
C ILE A 50 4.99 -14.51 8.31
N LEU A 51 5.46 -13.31 7.97
CA LEU A 51 4.75 -12.07 8.27
C LEU A 51 4.07 -11.58 6.99
N VAL A 52 2.84 -11.10 7.12
CA VAL A 52 2.00 -10.67 6.00
C VAL A 52 1.57 -9.23 6.26
N ASN A 53 1.94 -8.30 5.38
CA ASN A 53 1.59 -6.89 5.51
C ASN A 53 1.15 -6.33 4.16
N SER A 54 0.48 -5.19 4.20
CA SER A 54 0.05 -4.44 3.03
C SER A 54 0.67 -3.04 3.05
N ILE A 55 1.00 -2.51 1.88
CA ILE A 55 1.35 -1.11 1.71
C ILE A 55 0.24 -0.47 0.88
N ALA A 56 -0.27 0.67 1.34
CA ALA A 56 -1.28 1.47 0.67
C ALA A 56 -0.67 2.79 0.17
N PRO A 57 -0.15 2.82 -1.08
CA PRO A 57 0.41 4.04 -1.66
C PRO A 57 -0.64 5.13 -1.87
N GLY A 58 -0.20 6.39 -1.82
CA GLY A 58 -0.94 7.53 -2.37
C GLY A 58 -0.74 7.64 -3.88
N PHE A 59 -0.71 8.88 -4.38
CA PHE A 59 -0.28 9.14 -5.75
C PHE A 59 1.25 9.06 -5.83
N ILE A 60 1.75 8.25 -6.78
CA ILE A 60 3.17 7.97 -6.99
C ILE A 60 3.54 8.25 -8.44
N GLU A 61 4.69 8.89 -8.65
CA GLU A 61 5.24 9.22 -9.96
C GLU A 61 5.57 7.93 -10.73
N THR A 62 4.71 7.63 -11.70
CA THR A 62 4.78 6.50 -12.63
C THR A 62 4.29 6.97 -13.99
N ASP A 63 4.57 6.20 -15.06
CA ASP A 63 4.10 6.49 -16.42
C ASP A 63 2.59 6.79 -16.45
N MET A 64 1.78 6.01 -15.73
CA MET A 64 0.33 6.22 -15.58
C MET A 64 -0.03 7.61 -15.01
N THR A 65 0.69 8.07 -13.99
CA THR A 65 0.44 9.39 -13.42
C THR A 65 1.00 10.52 -14.27
N GLN A 66 2.01 10.24 -15.10
CA GLN A 66 2.57 11.24 -16.01
C GLN A 66 1.59 11.61 -17.13
N GLU A 67 0.74 10.68 -17.54
CA GLU A 67 -0.31 10.90 -18.55
C GLU A 67 -1.48 11.78 -18.04
N LEU A 68 -1.57 12.03 -16.73
CA LEU A 68 -2.65 12.86 -16.17
C LEU A 68 -2.55 14.32 -16.64
N PRO A 69 -3.69 14.95 -16.98
CA PRO A 69 -3.73 16.39 -17.29
C PRO A 69 -3.15 17.24 -16.15
N ALA A 70 -2.49 18.34 -16.49
CA ALA A 70 -1.83 19.21 -15.51
C ALA A 70 -2.78 19.72 -14.40
N GLU A 71 -4.02 20.05 -14.76
CA GLU A 71 -5.06 20.48 -13.82
C GLU A 71 -5.41 19.38 -12.81
N VAL A 72 -5.48 18.12 -13.26
CA VAL A 72 -5.73 16.96 -12.40
C VAL A 72 -4.56 16.75 -11.44
N LYS A 73 -3.32 16.86 -11.93
CA LYS A 73 -2.11 16.77 -11.09
C LYS A 73 -2.08 17.86 -10.02
N GLN A 74 -2.39 19.10 -10.36
CA GLN A 74 -2.46 20.20 -9.39
C GLN A 74 -3.53 19.98 -8.34
N ARG A 75 -4.73 19.54 -8.75
CA ARG A 75 -5.81 19.20 -7.82
C ARG A 75 -5.42 18.07 -6.87
N ILE A 76 -4.77 17.03 -7.39
CA ILE A 76 -4.25 15.93 -6.58
C ILE A 76 -3.24 16.46 -5.56
N MET A 77 -2.24 17.23 -5.99
CA MET A 77 -1.21 17.79 -5.11
C MET A 77 -1.81 18.68 -4.01
N GLY A 78 -2.84 19.46 -4.32
CA GLY A 78 -3.55 20.29 -3.34
C GLY A 78 -4.24 19.52 -2.22
N ASN A 79 -4.53 18.23 -2.42
CA ASN A 79 -5.11 17.36 -1.40
C ASN A 79 -4.06 16.58 -0.60
N ILE A 80 -2.79 16.57 -1.03
CA ILE A 80 -1.71 15.87 -0.33
C ILE A 80 -1.09 16.83 0.69
N PRO A 81 -1.13 16.55 2.01
CA PRO A 81 -0.51 17.42 3.01
C PRO A 81 0.97 17.71 2.80
N LEU A 82 1.75 16.75 2.27
CA LEU A 82 3.15 16.99 1.88
C LEU A 82 3.32 17.83 0.59
N GLY A 83 2.23 18.20 -0.08
CA GLY A 83 2.21 19.09 -1.24
C GLY A 83 2.85 18.52 -2.50
N ARG A 84 3.13 17.21 -2.55
CA ARG A 84 3.79 16.55 -3.69
C ARG A 84 3.32 15.11 -3.89
N ILE A 85 3.46 14.64 -5.12
CA ILE A 85 3.35 13.22 -5.47
C ILE A 85 4.58 12.48 -4.90
N GLY A 86 4.38 11.25 -4.44
CA GLY A 86 5.47 10.40 -3.95
C GLY A 86 6.29 9.79 -5.10
N LYS A 87 7.47 9.26 -4.80
CA LYS A 87 8.31 8.57 -5.77
C LYS A 87 8.27 7.05 -5.58
N PRO A 88 8.52 6.24 -6.63
CA PRO A 88 8.58 4.78 -6.50
C PRO A 88 9.56 4.30 -5.43
N GLU A 89 10.68 5.00 -5.25
CA GLU A 89 11.70 4.68 -4.26
C GLU A 89 11.16 4.75 -2.83
N GLU A 90 10.25 5.69 -2.54
CA GLU A 90 9.64 5.84 -1.22
C GLU A 90 8.74 4.63 -0.88
N ILE A 91 8.14 3.98 -1.89
CA ILE A 91 7.42 2.70 -1.71
C ILE A 91 8.42 1.55 -1.52
N ALA A 92 9.47 1.51 -2.35
CA ALA A 92 10.48 0.47 -2.32
C ALA A 92 11.24 0.42 -0.97
N GLU A 93 11.52 1.58 -0.37
CA GLU A 93 12.15 1.68 0.96
C GLU A 93 11.31 1.00 2.05
N VAL A 94 9.98 1.19 2.02
CA VAL A 94 9.06 0.55 2.97
C VAL A 94 8.95 -0.95 2.72
N VAL A 95 8.90 -1.38 1.45
CA VAL A 95 8.96 -2.81 1.09
C VAL A 95 10.24 -3.44 1.63
N ALA A 96 11.40 -2.79 1.41
CA ALA A 96 12.69 -3.28 1.87
C ALA A 96 12.76 -3.35 3.41
N PHE A 97 12.21 -2.34 4.10
CA PHE A 97 12.10 -2.34 5.56
C PHE A 97 11.26 -3.51 6.07
N LEU A 98 10.07 -3.76 5.50
CA LEU A 98 9.22 -4.89 5.90
C LEU A 98 9.87 -6.24 5.60
N ALA A 99 10.59 -6.32 4.47
CA ALA A 99 11.30 -7.53 4.08
C ALA A 99 12.46 -7.86 5.04
N ALA A 100 13.22 -6.86 5.47
CA ALA A 100 14.47 -7.06 6.20
C ALA A 100 14.39 -6.82 7.71
N LYS A 101 13.62 -5.82 8.16
CA LYS A 101 13.69 -5.27 9.53
C LYS A 101 12.35 -5.21 10.28
N GLY A 102 11.21 -5.33 9.59
CA GLY A 102 9.86 -5.28 10.19
C GLY A 102 9.45 -6.55 10.95
N SER A 103 10.29 -7.08 11.84
CA SER A 103 10.09 -8.39 12.48
C SER A 103 8.90 -8.47 13.46
N TYR A 104 8.33 -7.34 13.85
CA TYR A 104 7.18 -7.25 14.74
C TYR A 104 5.96 -6.54 14.11
N ILE A 105 5.95 -6.46 12.79
CA ILE A 105 4.84 -5.88 12.01
C ILE A 105 4.17 -7.03 11.26
N ASN A 106 2.91 -7.31 11.59
CA ASN A 106 2.14 -8.39 10.98
C ASN A 106 0.66 -8.05 10.91
N GLY A 107 0.01 -8.33 9.79
CA GLY A 107 -1.39 -8.01 9.52
C GLY A 107 -1.66 -6.52 9.37
N SER A 108 -0.61 -5.69 9.22
CA SER A 108 -0.73 -4.23 9.14
C SER A 108 -0.93 -3.74 7.71
N VAL A 109 -1.65 -2.63 7.58
CA VAL A 109 -1.69 -1.81 6.38
C VAL A 109 -0.88 -0.56 6.65
N ILE A 110 0.16 -0.33 5.85
CA ILE A 110 1.06 0.81 6.02
C ILE A 110 0.76 1.83 4.92
N HIS A 111 0.34 3.02 5.33
CA HIS A 111 0.05 4.11 4.42
C HIS A 111 1.32 4.86 4.02
N VAL A 112 1.60 4.91 2.72
CA VAL A 112 2.73 5.66 2.15
C VAL A 112 2.17 6.63 1.12
N ASN A 113 1.52 7.68 1.62
CA ASN A 113 0.59 8.49 0.82
C ASN A 113 0.69 10.01 1.06
N GLY A 114 1.76 10.47 1.71
CA GLY A 114 1.99 11.90 1.95
C GLY A 114 0.93 12.60 2.79
N GLY A 115 0.14 11.84 3.58
CA GLY A 115 -0.90 12.36 4.46
C GLY A 115 -2.31 12.38 3.88
N LEU A 116 -2.52 11.83 2.67
CA LEU A 116 -3.86 11.74 2.06
C LEU A 116 -4.88 10.99 2.94
N TYR A 117 -4.39 10.02 3.72
CA TYR A 117 -5.16 9.22 4.67
C TYR A 117 -4.22 8.74 5.77
N GLY A 118 -4.67 8.75 7.02
CA GLY A 118 -3.86 8.36 8.17
C GLY A 118 -4.63 7.65 9.27
N GLY A 119 -5.63 6.84 8.89
CA GLY A 119 -6.44 6.06 9.83
C GLY A 119 -5.62 5.17 10.74
#